data_AF-A0A6A4LMB1-F1
#
_entry.id   AF-A0A6A4LMB1-F1
#
_cell.length_a   1.000
_cell.length_b   1.000
_cell.length_c   1.000
_cell.angle_alpha   90.00
_cell.angle_beta   90.00
_cell.angle_gamma   90.00
#
_symmetry.space_group_name_H-M   'P 1'
#
loop_
_entity.id
_entity.type
_entity.pdbx_description
1 polymer ?
#
loop_
_entity_poly.entity_id
_entity_poly.type
_entity_poly.pdbx_seq_one_letter_code
_entity_poly.pdbx_strand_id
1 'polypeptide(L)'
;MTLLGLIAKALKIEEREIEEMFDDGMQAVRLTYYPPCPQPKKVMGLTAHSDATGITILLQVNGVQGFQVKRDGIWIPVNVLPDAFVVNVGDVLEITTIDVCG
;
A
#
# COMPACT_ATOMS: atom_id res chain seq x y z
N MET A 1 -11.06 8.78 -11.21
CA MET A 1 -9.92 8.20 -10.47
C MET A 1 -9.54 6.82 -11.02
N THR A 2 -8.55 6.67 -11.92
CA THR A 2 -8.40 5.43 -12.72
C THR A 2 -8.25 4.14 -11.92
N LEU A 3 -7.33 4.06 -10.96
CA LEU A 3 -7.11 2.81 -10.21
C LEU A 3 -8.31 2.46 -9.32
N LEU A 4 -8.87 3.44 -8.63
CA LEU A 4 -10.03 3.24 -7.76
C LEU A 4 -11.28 2.82 -8.56
N GLY A 5 -11.50 3.40 -9.75
CA GLY A 5 -12.58 2.95 -10.64
C GLY A 5 -12.38 1.52 -11.16
N LEU A 6 -11.14 1.11 -11.46
CA LEU A 6 -10.84 -0.28 -11.83
C LEU A 6 -11.09 -1.25 -10.67
N ILE A 7 -10.75 -0.86 -9.45
CA ILE A 7 -11.04 -1.63 -8.23
C ILE A 7 -12.56 -1.74 -8.03
N ALA A 8 -13.29 -0.63 -8.14
CA ALA A 8 -14.76 -0.61 -8.05
C ALA A 8 -15.38 -1.62 -9.02
N LYS A 9 -14.97 -1.56 -10.28
CA LYS A 9 -15.45 -2.46 -11.34
C LYS A 9 -15.14 -3.94 -11.05
N ALA A 10 -13.95 -4.24 -10.53
CA ALA A 10 -13.56 -5.61 -10.17
C ALA A 10 -14.40 -6.16 -9.01
N LEU A 11 -14.74 -5.30 -8.05
CA LEU A 11 -15.55 -5.61 -6.88
C LEU A 11 -17.07 -5.49 -7.15
N LYS A 12 -17.48 -5.11 -8.36
CA LYS A 12 -18.88 -4.85 -8.76
C LYS A 12 -19.57 -3.77 -7.89
N ILE A 13 -18.78 -2.81 -7.43
CA ILE A 13 -19.25 -1.60 -6.76
C ILE A 13 -19.51 -0.54 -7.84
N GLU A 14 -20.52 0.31 -7.64
CA GLU A 14 -20.75 1.42 -8.57
C GLU A 14 -19.55 2.36 -8.53
N GLU A 15 -18.97 2.69 -9.69
CA GLU A 15 -17.77 3.53 -9.78
C GLU A 15 -17.97 4.87 -9.07
N ARG A 16 -19.19 5.42 -9.17
CA ARG A 16 -19.59 6.66 -8.51
C ARG A 16 -19.51 6.58 -6.97
N GLU A 17 -19.86 5.44 -6.36
CA GLU A 17 -19.78 5.27 -4.91
C GLU A 17 -18.33 5.39 -4.44
N ILE A 18 -17.39 4.70 -5.11
CA ILE A 18 -15.96 4.83 -4.78
C ILE A 18 -15.44 6.23 -5.10
N GLU A 19 -15.88 6.84 -6.20
CA GLU A 19 -15.47 8.21 -6.53
C GLU A 19 -15.89 9.21 -5.45
N GLU A 20 -17.16 9.22 -5.04
CA GLU A 20 -17.66 10.12 -3.99
C GLU A 20 -16.94 9.92 -2.63
N MET A 21 -16.46 8.71 -2.35
CA MET A 21 -15.73 8.41 -1.11
C MET A 21 -14.31 8.96 -1.05
N PHE A 22 -13.65 9.09 -2.21
CA PHE A 22 -12.30 9.63 -2.31
C PHE A 22 -12.26 11.02 -2.96
N ASP A 23 -13.42 11.56 -3.35
CA ASP A 23 -13.56 12.92 -3.83
C ASP A 23 -13.16 13.91 -2.72
N ASP A 24 -12.42 14.96 -3.09
CA ASP A 24 -11.76 15.88 -2.15
C ASP A 24 -10.94 15.20 -1.03
N GLY A 25 -10.51 13.95 -1.26
CA GLY A 25 -9.71 13.18 -0.31
C GLY A 25 -8.32 13.77 -0.04
N MET A 26 -7.76 13.46 1.13
CA MET A 26 -6.40 13.89 1.48
C MET A 26 -5.35 13.05 0.74
N GLN A 27 -4.46 13.71 0.01
CA GLN A 27 -3.24 13.10 -0.52
C GLN A 27 -2.01 13.58 0.26
N ALA A 28 -1.17 12.63 0.68
CA ALA A 28 0.09 12.92 1.36
C ALA A 28 1.24 12.11 0.74
N VAL A 29 2.44 12.67 0.78
CA VAL A 29 3.67 12.01 0.33
C VAL A 29 4.60 11.84 1.52
N ARG A 30 5.06 10.59 1.74
CA ARG A 30 6.07 10.27 2.74
C ARG A 30 7.37 9.87 2.06
N LEU A 31 8.40 10.70 2.19
CA LEU A 31 9.76 10.39 1.76
C LEU A 31 10.49 9.70 2.92
N THR A 32 11.04 8.51 2.69
CA THR A 32 11.74 7.75 3.73
C THR A 32 13.15 7.39 3.29
N TYR A 33 14.13 7.66 4.16
CA TYR A 33 15.54 7.30 3.95
C TYR A 33 15.97 6.31 5.02
N TYR A 34 16.46 5.14 4.59
CA TYR A 34 16.93 4.07 5.48
C TYR A 34 18.47 3.99 5.38
N PRO A 35 19.23 4.51 6.35
CA PRO A 35 20.68 4.45 6.33
C PRO A 35 21.21 3.02 6.56
N PRO A 36 22.44 2.69 6.11
CA PRO A 36 23.10 1.43 6.45
C PRO A 36 23.17 1.23 7.97
N CYS A 37 22.84 0.03 8.44
CA CYS A 37 22.85 -0.31 9.86
C CYS A 37 23.93 -1.36 10.18
N PRO A 38 24.79 -1.14 11.19
CA PRO A 38 25.77 -2.14 11.63
C PRO A 38 25.17 -3.38 12.30
N GLN A 39 23.94 -3.26 12.83
CA GLN A 39 23.24 -4.33 13.56
C GLN A 39 21.82 -4.52 13.03
N PRO A 40 21.63 -4.85 11.73
CA PRO A 40 20.32 -4.85 11.08
C PRO A 40 19.35 -5.91 11.65
N LYS A 41 19.85 -6.92 12.36
CA LYS A 41 19.04 -7.94 13.03
C LYS A 41 18.44 -7.48 14.37
N LYS A 42 18.81 -6.30 14.88
CA LYS A 42 18.37 -5.77 16.18
C LYS A 42 17.46 -4.56 16.06
N VAL A 43 17.26 -4.05 14.85
CA VAL A 43 16.47 -2.84 14.58
C VAL A 43 15.55 -3.06 13.40
N MET A 44 14.53 -2.20 13.28
CA MET A 44 13.63 -2.16 12.14
C MET A 44 13.78 -0.81 11.44
N GLY A 45 13.80 -0.80 10.10
CA GLY A 45 13.78 0.46 9.35
C GLY A 45 12.44 1.18 9.54
N LEU A 46 11.34 0.43 9.42
CA LEU A 46 9.98 0.86 9.72
C LEU A 46 9.29 -0.28 10.47
N THR A 47 8.56 0.05 11.54
CA THR A 47 7.82 -0.95 12.31
C THR A 47 6.68 -1.55 11.47
N ALA A 48 6.31 -2.79 11.78
CA ALA A 48 5.15 -3.43 11.16
C ALA A 48 3.88 -2.58 11.39
N HIS A 49 3.13 -2.32 10.33
CA HIS A 49 1.88 -1.55 10.33
C HIS A 49 1.03 -1.93 9.11
N SER A 50 -0.26 -1.56 9.16
CA SER A 50 -1.10 -1.35 7.99
C SER A 50 -1.17 0.15 7.69
N ASP A 51 -1.55 0.49 6.46
CA ASP A 51 -1.74 1.88 6.06
C ASP A 51 -3.15 2.32 6.39
N ALA A 52 -3.31 3.39 7.18
CA ALA A 52 -4.62 3.95 7.50
C ALA A 52 -5.28 4.72 6.33
N THR A 53 -4.69 4.68 5.13
CA THR A 53 -5.19 5.37 3.93
C THR A 53 -6.16 4.47 3.15
N GLY A 54 -6.68 4.95 2.01
CA GLY A 54 -7.40 4.08 1.07
C GLY A 54 -6.44 3.28 0.19
N ILE A 55 -5.53 3.96 -0.49
CA ILE A 55 -4.50 3.36 -1.34
C ILE A 55 -3.18 4.06 -1.08
N THR A 56 -2.11 3.27 -1.03
CA THR A 56 -0.73 3.76 -1.08
C THR A 56 -0.08 3.34 -2.40
N ILE A 57 0.61 4.29 -3.04
CA ILE A 57 1.44 4.06 -4.23
C ILE A 57 2.88 4.33 -3.83
N LEU A 58 3.69 3.28 -3.77
CA LEU A 58 5.07 3.30 -3.31
C LEU A 58 6.04 3.16 -4.49
N LEU A 59 6.99 4.08 -4.56
CA LEU A 59 8.14 4.01 -5.45
C LEU A 59 9.40 3.64 -4.67
N GLN A 60 10.08 2.58 -5.07
CA GLN A 60 11.41 2.27 -4.55
C GLN A 60 12.46 3.03 -5.37
N VAL A 61 13.07 4.06 -4.77
CA VAL A 61 13.97 4.99 -5.47
C VAL A 61 15.27 4.35 -5.92
N ASN A 62 15.68 3.23 -5.29
CA ASN A 62 16.91 2.52 -5.62
C ASN A 62 16.68 0.99 -5.62
N GLY A 63 17.67 0.23 -6.06
CA GLY A 63 17.61 -1.25 -6.11
C GLY A 63 17.85 -1.96 -4.78
N VAL A 64 17.82 -1.27 -3.64
CA VAL A 64 18.11 -1.88 -2.34
C VAL A 64 16.84 -2.57 -1.81
N GLN A 65 16.93 -3.87 -1.56
CA GLN A 65 15.83 -4.64 -0.99
C GLN A 65 15.57 -4.26 0.47
N GLY A 66 14.31 -4.30 0.89
CA GLY A 66 13.91 -4.02 2.27
C GLY A 66 12.40 -4.04 2.51
N PHE A 67 11.59 -3.89 1.45
CA PHE A 67 10.14 -3.96 1.55
C PHE A 67 9.67 -5.41 1.75
N GLN A 68 8.84 -5.62 2.77
CA GLN A 68 8.25 -6.92 3.12
C GLN A 68 6.78 -6.75 3.47
N VAL A 69 5.97 -7.73 3.09
CA VAL A 69 4.54 -7.81 3.44
C VAL A 69 4.30 -9.04 4.29
N LYS A 70 3.30 -8.99 5.17
CA LYS A 70 2.93 -10.13 6.02
C LYS A 70 1.72 -10.84 5.44
N ARG A 71 1.81 -12.15 5.20
CA ARG A 71 0.70 -13.01 4.76
C ARG A 71 0.71 -14.28 5.60
N ASP A 72 -0.44 -14.64 6.17
CA ASP A 72 -0.62 -15.84 7.01
C ASP A 72 0.41 -15.95 8.14
N GLY A 73 0.73 -14.80 8.75
CA GLY A 73 1.72 -14.71 9.83
C GLY A 73 3.18 -14.65 9.36
N ILE A 74 3.46 -14.88 8.08
CA ILE A 74 4.80 -15.00 7.50
C ILE A 74 5.18 -13.71 6.77
N TRP A 75 6.42 -13.24 6.98
CA TRP A 75 6.98 -12.10 6.23
C TRP A 75 7.51 -12.55 4.88
N ILE A 76 7.02 -11.92 3.82
CA ILE A 76 7.37 -12.20 2.43
C ILE A 76 8.10 -10.97 1.87
N PRO A 77 9.35 -11.12 1.39
CA PRO A 77 10.04 -10.04 0.69
C PRO A 77 9.39 -9.76 -0.66
N VAL A 78 9.23 -8.48 -0.98
CA VAL A 78 8.68 -8.05 -2.26
C VAL A 78 9.82 -7.62 -3.17
N ASN A 79 9.97 -8.29 -4.31
CA ASN A 79 10.89 -7.87 -5.35
C ASN A 79 10.21 -6.84 -6.25
N VAL A 80 10.55 -5.56 -6.05
CA VAL A 80 10.01 -4.46 -6.86
C VAL A 80 10.69 -4.47 -8.22
N LEU A 81 9.90 -4.57 -9.29
CA LEU A 81 10.42 -4.54 -10.66
C LEU A 81 10.96 -3.14 -11.02
N PRO A 82 11.97 -3.05 -11.90
CA PRO A 82 12.35 -1.77 -12.49
C PRO A 82 11.15 -1.07 -13.12
N ASP A 83 11.08 0.25 -12.97
CA ASP A 83 10.02 1.12 -13.52
C ASP A 83 8.59 0.78 -13.05
N ALA A 84 8.46 0.06 -11.93
CA ALA A 84 7.16 -0.29 -11.34
C ALA A 84 6.91 0.45 -10.02
N PHE A 85 5.63 0.70 -9.75
CA PHE A 85 5.15 1.06 -8.42
C PHE A 85 4.63 -0.17 -7.69
N VAL A 86 4.80 -0.18 -6.37
CA VAL A 86 4.03 -1.08 -5.51
C VAL A 86 2.76 -0.35 -5.12
N VAL A 87 1.62 -1.04 -5.22
CA VAL A 87 0.34 -0.50 -4.77
C VAL A 87 -0.23 -1.42 -3.71
N ASN A 88 -0.66 -0.86 -2.59
CA ASN A 88 -1.36 -1.60 -1.54
C ASN A 88 -2.67 -0.90 -1.14
N VAL A 89 -3.62 -1.75 -0.76
CA VAL A 89 -4.88 -1.37 -0.12
C VAL A 89 -4.57 -0.99 1.33
N GLY A 90 -5.18 0.09 1.81
CA GLY A 90 -5.14 0.49 3.20
C GLY A 90 -6.49 0.26 3.90
N ASP A 91 -6.49 0.49 5.21
CA ASP A 91 -7.59 0.13 6.12
C ASP A 91 -8.92 0.81 5.72
N VAL A 92 -8.88 2.04 5.21
CA VAL A 92 -10.10 2.76 4.78
C VAL A 92 -10.75 2.06 3.59
N LEU A 93 -9.96 1.66 2.59
CA LEU A 93 -10.51 0.96 1.43
C LEU A 93 -10.94 -0.47 1.80
N GLU A 94 -10.24 -1.13 2.71
CA GLU A 94 -10.67 -2.44 3.23
C GLU A 94 -12.05 -2.35 3.89
N ILE A 95 -12.22 -1.44 4.86
CA ILE A 95 -13.49 -1.26 5.59
C ILE A 95 -14.66 -0.96 4.65
N THR A 96 -14.41 -0.16 3.64
CA THR A 96 -15.45 0.34 2.74
C THR A 96 -15.83 -0.65 1.65
N THR A 97 -15.03 -1.71 1.47
CA THR A 97 -15.28 -2.80 0.52
C THR A 97 -15.55 -4.14 1.21
N ILE A 98 -15.85 -4.11 2.53
CA ILE A 98 -15.99 -5.29 3.42
C ILE A 98 -16.96 -6.36 2.91
N ASP A 99 -17.97 -6.03 2.11
CA ASP A 99 -18.87 -7.04 1.54
C ASP A 99 -18.25 -7.88 0.40
N VAL A 100 -17.01 -7.58 -0.04
CA VAL A 100 -16.40 -8.20 -1.23
C VAL A 100 -14.97 -8.71 -1.02
N CYS A 101 -14.23 -8.23 -0.01
CA CYS A 101 -12.80 -8.52 0.17
C CYS A 101 -12.46 -9.57 1.25
N GLY A 102 -13.46 -10.13 1.95
CA GLY A 102 -13.31 -11.16 2.99
C GLY A 102 -13.35 -12.61 2.50
#